data_AF-A0A538S2W1-F1
#
_entry.id   AF-A0A538S2W1-F1
#
_cell.length_a   1.000
_cell.length_b   1.000
_cell.length_c   1.000
_cell.angle_alpha   90.00
_cell.angle_beta   90.00
_cell.angle_gamma   90.00
#
_symmetry.space_group_name_H-M   'P 1'
#
loop_
_entity.id
_entity.type
_entity.pdbx_description
1 polymer ?
#
loop_
_entity_poly.entity_id
_entity_poly.type
_entity_poly.pdbx_seq_one_letter_code
_entity_poly.pdbx_strand_id
1 'polypeptide(L)'
;MDITQPILTARKAALAVAVITFGVGATGMGMSFLFLASTHHLDVIAGAAGFVGGSVLAAAGLLAGAVLSRSPLAGANISGELRRASAFAPPRVVDHWLAHFRRNRQHRPEPAWDAPVTLAPDVMRPLVKSLEQFQLGDGGGPACLIAWNAERLRASGVGTRALVDLWFAEEREHARLLGAAVARFGGHCIRGHWSFTAFCLVRKYGGVRLELTVLSLTEIVSTVYYRLLRRHGADVALRSMCRLILRDEAGHIAFHRARLAGAVGAGRTRCGTWWETRFRALGLAAATMLWVNHAPALCAAGANRAEFYREVWIELSRFVMGRGWRASDEAAARQPTVSGAPIPTSSLQQALETQSRGCVQRFTATA
;
A
#
# COMPACT_ATOMS: atom_id res chain seq x y z
N MET A 1 -17.12 49.15 9.05
CA MET A 1 -16.18 48.34 9.84
C MET A 1 -16.05 46.99 9.16
N ASP A 2 -14.86 46.65 8.67
CA ASP A 2 -14.60 45.42 7.92
C ASP A 2 -14.45 44.22 8.88
N ILE A 3 -15.53 43.46 9.05
CA ILE A 3 -15.63 42.32 9.98
C ILE A 3 -14.83 41.10 9.48
N THR A 4 -14.31 41.16 8.26
CA THR A 4 -13.67 40.03 7.57
C THR A 4 -12.26 39.72 8.12
N GLN A 5 -11.51 40.75 8.50
CA GLN A 5 -10.17 40.64 9.09
C GLN A 5 -10.13 39.92 10.46
N PRO A 6 -10.97 40.28 11.45
CA PRO A 6 -10.98 39.57 12.74
C PRO A 6 -11.43 38.11 12.60
N ILE A 7 -12.38 37.80 11.71
CA ILE A 7 -12.84 36.42 11.45
C ILE A 7 -11.73 35.55 10.85
N LEU A 8 -10.98 36.08 9.88
CA LEU A 8 -9.84 35.37 9.29
C LEU A 8 -8.71 35.13 10.29
N THR A 9 -8.46 36.09 11.18
CA THR A 9 -7.43 35.99 12.22
C THR A 9 -7.81 34.97 13.29
N ALA A 10 -9.06 35.00 13.77
CA ALA A 10 -9.59 34.01 14.71
C ALA A 10 -9.59 32.59 14.12
N ARG A 11 -9.94 32.44 12.83
CA ARG A 11 -9.90 31.15 12.14
C ARG A 11 -8.48 30.60 12.02
N LYS A 12 -7.48 31.43 11.72
CA LYS A 12 -6.06 31.03 11.70
C LYS A 12 -5.59 30.59 13.08
N ALA A 13 -5.95 31.33 14.13
CA ALA A 13 -5.62 30.97 15.51
C ALA A 13 -6.24 29.63 15.91
N ALA A 14 -7.53 29.42 15.62
CA ALA A 14 -8.22 28.16 15.90
C ALA A 14 -7.61 26.98 15.13
N LEU A 15 -7.17 27.20 13.89
CA LEU A 15 -6.52 26.17 13.08
C LEU A 15 -5.12 25.85 13.61
N ALA A 16 -4.38 26.84 14.14
CA ALA A 16 -3.12 26.62 14.83
C ALA A 16 -3.30 25.80 16.11
N VAL A 17 -4.31 26.10 16.92
CA VAL A 17 -4.67 25.30 18.11
C VAL A 17 -4.99 23.86 17.73
N ALA A 18 -5.82 23.64 16.70
CA ALA A 18 -6.15 22.30 16.22
C ALA A 18 -4.90 21.49 15.80
N VAL A 19 -3.93 22.14 15.13
CA VAL A 19 -2.66 21.52 14.74
C VAL A 19 -1.80 21.19 15.97
N ILE A 20 -1.72 22.09 16.96
CA ILE A 20 -0.99 21.87 18.20
C ILE A 20 -1.61 20.72 19.00
N THR A 21 -2.93 20.70 19.17
CA THR A 21 -3.65 19.62 19.87
C THR A 21 -3.41 18.27 19.19
N PHE A 22 -3.42 18.23 17.86
CA PHE A 22 -3.05 17.03 17.12
C PHE A 22 -1.60 16.62 17.38
N GLY A 23 -0.66 17.56 17.32
CA GLY A 23 0.76 17.30 17.54
C GLY A 23 1.06 16.78 18.95
N VAL A 24 0.44 17.38 19.98
CA VAL A 24 0.55 16.93 21.37
C VAL A 24 -0.03 15.53 21.53
N GLY A 25 -1.22 15.27 20.96
CA GLY A 25 -1.83 13.95 21.00
C GLY A 25 -0.96 12.88 20.35
N ALA A 26 -0.46 13.14 19.13
CA ALA A 26 0.40 12.22 18.40
C ALA A 26 1.75 11.98 19.10
N THR A 27 2.32 13.03 19.71
CA THR A 27 3.57 12.90 20.49
C THR A 27 3.35 12.10 21.76
N GLY A 28 2.24 12.35 22.47
CA GLY A 28 1.82 11.58 23.64
C GLY A 28 1.64 10.10 23.32
N MET A 29 0.96 9.78 22.21
CA MET A 29 0.85 8.41 21.72
C MET A 29 2.23 7.78 21.44
N GLY A 30 3.14 8.53 20.81
CA GLY A 30 4.51 8.08 20.54
C GLY A 30 5.28 7.74 21.82
N MET A 31 5.22 8.62 22.83
CA MET A 31 5.86 8.40 24.13
C MET A 31 5.26 7.22 24.87
N SER A 32 3.94 7.02 24.78
CA SER A 32 3.24 5.90 25.39
C SER A 32 3.71 4.52 24.90
N PHE A 33 4.22 4.42 23.67
CA PHE A 33 4.81 3.18 23.18
C PHE A 33 6.11 2.79 23.91
N LEU A 34 6.86 3.74 24.46
CA LEU A 34 8.05 3.44 25.26
C LEU A 34 7.67 2.71 26.56
N PHE A 35 6.55 3.10 27.15
CA PHE A 35 6.00 2.49 28.37
C PHE A 35 5.29 1.16 28.09
N LEU A 36 4.55 1.06 26.97
CA LEU A 36 3.94 -0.19 26.51
C LEU A 36 4.97 -1.28 26.18
N ALA A 37 6.22 -0.89 25.89
CA ALA A 37 7.31 -1.83 25.61
C ALA A 37 8.02 -2.34 26.88
N SER A 38 7.63 -1.87 28.07
CA SER A 38 8.19 -2.32 29.34
C SER A 38 7.68 -3.71 29.75
N THR A 39 8.49 -4.43 30.51
CA THR A 39 8.11 -5.71 31.12
C THR A 39 7.36 -5.53 32.44
N HIS A 40 7.32 -4.31 32.99
CA HIS A 40 6.65 -3.99 34.24
C HIS A 40 5.19 -3.59 34.01
N HIS A 41 4.25 -4.25 34.70
CA HIS A 41 2.81 -4.06 34.47
C HIS A 41 2.31 -2.62 34.68
N LEU A 42 2.87 -1.87 35.63
CA LEU A 42 2.51 -0.46 35.85
C LEU A 42 2.91 0.44 34.68
N ASP A 43 4.04 0.16 34.03
CA ASP A 43 4.48 0.91 32.85
C ASP A 43 3.55 0.61 31.67
N VAL A 44 3.12 -0.65 31.51
CA VAL A 44 2.14 -1.02 30.49
C VAL A 44 0.81 -0.30 30.71
N ILE A 45 0.33 -0.20 31.96
CA ILE A 45 -0.90 0.53 32.29
C ILE A 45 -0.74 2.03 32.00
N ALA A 46 0.39 2.63 32.41
CA ALA A 46 0.68 4.04 32.14
C ALA A 46 0.79 4.33 30.64
N GLY A 47 1.45 3.44 29.89
CA GLY A 47 1.53 3.47 28.44
C GLY A 47 0.16 3.36 27.78
N ALA A 48 -0.70 2.45 28.24
CA ALA A 48 -2.06 2.29 27.71
C ALA A 48 -2.91 3.54 27.96
N ALA A 49 -2.87 4.11 29.17
CA ALA A 49 -3.60 5.33 29.52
C ALA A 49 -3.12 6.53 28.69
N GLY A 50 -1.80 6.71 28.54
CA GLY A 50 -1.23 7.78 27.72
C GLY A 50 -1.55 7.61 26.23
N PHE A 51 -1.62 6.38 25.73
CA PHE A 51 -1.99 6.11 24.35
C PHE A 51 -3.45 6.48 24.08
N VAL A 52 -4.36 6.15 25.00
CA VAL A 52 -5.78 6.55 24.92
C VAL A 52 -5.92 8.07 24.98
N GLY A 53 -5.28 8.73 25.95
CA GLY A 53 -5.32 10.19 26.08
C GLY A 53 -4.75 10.90 24.85
N GLY A 54 -3.62 10.44 24.34
CA GLY A 54 -3.01 10.96 23.12
C GLY A 54 -3.88 10.74 21.88
N SER A 55 -4.57 9.59 21.79
CA SER A 55 -5.50 9.30 20.68
C SER A 55 -6.71 10.23 20.68
N VAL A 56 -7.26 10.53 21.86
CA VAL A 56 -8.38 11.48 22.01
C VAL A 56 -7.95 12.88 21.57
N LEU A 57 -6.78 13.35 22.02
CA LEU A 57 -6.24 14.66 21.63
C LEU A 57 -5.93 14.74 20.13
N ALA A 58 -5.36 13.68 19.55
CA ALA A 58 -5.10 13.60 18.12
C ALA A 58 -6.40 13.66 17.31
N ALA A 59 -7.42 12.90 17.72
CA ALA A 59 -8.74 12.92 17.09
C ALA A 59 -9.41 14.30 17.21
N ALA A 60 -9.36 14.93 18.38
CA ALA A 60 -9.93 16.26 18.60
C ALA A 60 -9.26 17.32 17.71
N GLY A 61 -7.92 17.29 17.60
CA GLY A 61 -7.17 18.19 16.71
C GLY A 61 -7.52 17.99 15.23
N LEU A 62 -7.66 16.74 14.77
CA LEU A 62 -8.09 16.43 13.41
C LEU A 62 -9.51 16.91 13.12
N LEU A 63 -10.46 16.65 14.03
CA LEU A 63 -11.86 17.07 13.89
C LEU A 63 -11.98 18.60 13.85
N ALA A 64 -11.33 19.30 14.79
CA ALA A 64 -11.30 20.76 14.81
C ALA A 64 -10.70 21.32 13.52
N GLY A 65 -9.57 20.76 13.06
CA GLY A 65 -8.93 21.16 11.80
C GLY A 65 -9.85 20.95 10.59
N ALA A 66 -10.57 19.83 10.52
CA ALA A 66 -11.48 19.51 9.43
C ALA A 66 -12.69 20.46 9.38
N VAL A 67 -13.26 20.81 10.54
CA VAL A 67 -14.36 21.78 10.65
C VAL A 67 -13.89 23.17 10.22
N LEU A 68 -12.72 23.61 10.72
CA LEU A 68 -12.17 24.93 10.44
C LEU A 68 -11.67 25.09 8.99
N SER A 69 -11.38 23.99 8.28
CA SER A 69 -10.88 24.00 6.91
C SER A 69 -11.97 24.08 5.83
N ARG A 70 -13.26 23.96 6.18
CA ARG A 70 -14.35 24.11 5.20
C ARG A 70 -14.56 25.59 4.87
N SER A 71 -14.26 26.00 3.64
CA SER A 71 -14.70 27.30 3.08
C SER A 71 -15.88 27.08 2.14
N PRO A 72 -16.98 27.82 2.28
CA PRO A 72 -17.99 27.93 1.23
C PRO A 72 -17.48 28.92 0.16
N LEU A 73 -17.79 28.63 -1.11
CA LEU A 73 -17.56 29.46 -2.30
C LEU A 73 -16.18 29.33 -3.00
N ALA A 74 -16.21 28.72 -4.19
CA ALA A 74 -15.48 29.19 -5.38
C ALA A 74 -16.12 28.55 -6.63
N GLY A 75 -16.81 29.37 -7.42
CA GLY A 75 -17.59 28.98 -8.59
C GLY A 75 -16.77 28.79 -9.87
N ALA A 76 -17.18 27.78 -10.63
CA ALA A 76 -17.34 27.71 -12.09
C ALA A 76 -16.54 28.67 -12.99
N ASN A 77 -15.21 28.48 -13.12
CA ASN A 77 -14.54 28.42 -14.44
C ASN A 77 -13.10 27.87 -14.39
N ILE A 78 -12.68 27.32 -13.26
CA ILE A 78 -11.34 26.77 -13.02
C ILE A 78 -11.30 25.25 -13.28
N SER A 79 -12.25 24.71 -14.04
CA SER A 79 -12.60 23.28 -14.04
C SER A 79 -11.76 22.42 -14.99
N GLY A 80 -11.06 23.00 -15.97
CA GLY A 80 -10.20 22.28 -16.93
C GLY A 80 -8.74 22.18 -16.50
N GLU A 81 -8.16 23.29 -16.03
CA GLU A 81 -6.79 23.33 -15.51
C GLU A 81 -6.68 22.76 -14.09
N LEU A 82 -7.66 23.01 -13.20
CA LEU A 82 -7.68 22.28 -11.92
C LEU A 82 -7.94 20.79 -12.11
N ARG A 83 -8.64 20.35 -13.16
CA ARG A 83 -8.86 18.90 -13.38
C ARG A 83 -7.58 18.20 -13.81
N ARG A 84 -6.75 18.84 -14.66
CA ARG A 84 -5.38 18.38 -14.95
C ARG A 84 -4.45 18.49 -13.73
N ALA A 85 -4.56 19.55 -12.92
CA ALA A 85 -3.80 19.71 -11.68
C ALA A 85 -4.31 18.80 -10.53
N SER A 86 -5.54 18.29 -10.60
CA SER A 86 -6.19 17.45 -9.59
C SER A 86 -6.02 15.94 -9.86
N ALA A 87 -5.52 15.55 -11.03
CA ALA A 87 -5.43 14.15 -11.43
C ALA A 87 -4.60 13.31 -10.45
N PHE A 88 -5.14 12.18 -9.99
CA PHE A 88 -4.49 11.22 -9.08
C PHE A 88 -3.05 10.86 -9.50
N ALA A 89 -2.84 10.65 -10.79
CA ALA A 89 -1.54 10.53 -11.45
C ALA A 89 -1.68 10.98 -12.93
N PRO A 90 -0.57 11.28 -13.63
CA PRO A 90 -0.62 11.54 -15.08
C PRO A 90 -1.25 10.36 -15.85
N PRO A 91 -1.95 10.59 -16.98
CA PRO A 91 -2.62 9.51 -17.73
C PRO A 91 -1.71 8.32 -18.06
N ARG A 92 -0.48 8.57 -18.53
CA ARG A 92 0.50 7.50 -18.82
C ARG A 92 0.82 6.62 -17.60
N VAL A 93 0.85 7.22 -16.40
CA VAL A 93 1.04 6.48 -15.15
C VAL A 93 -0.20 5.63 -14.85
N VAL A 94 -1.39 6.21 -15.03
CA VAL A 94 -2.66 5.47 -14.86
C VAL A 94 -2.73 4.26 -15.79
N ASP A 95 -2.44 4.44 -17.09
CA ASP A 95 -2.50 3.37 -18.08
C ASP A 95 -1.48 2.25 -17.79
N HIS A 96 -0.25 2.63 -17.43
CA HIS A 96 0.79 1.67 -17.04
C HIS A 96 0.33 0.79 -15.87
N TRP A 97 -0.19 1.40 -14.80
CA TRP A 97 -0.61 0.68 -13.61
C TRP A 97 -1.91 -0.10 -13.80
N LEU A 98 -2.85 0.40 -14.61
CA LEU A 98 -4.02 -0.39 -15.05
C LEU A 98 -3.57 -1.68 -15.75
N ALA A 99 -2.59 -1.59 -16.66
CA ALA A 99 -2.07 -2.74 -17.36
C ALA A 99 -1.31 -3.69 -16.41
N HIS A 100 -0.54 -3.15 -15.45
CA HIS A 100 0.13 -3.93 -14.41
C HIS A 100 -0.89 -4.76 -13.60
N PHE A 101 -1.88 -4.12 -12.98
CA PHE A 101 -2.87 -4.82 -12.13
C PHE A 101 -3.71 -5.84 -12.91
N ARG A 102 -4.02 -5.56 -14.19
CA ARG A 102 -4.70 -6.54 -15.04
C ARG A 102 -3.85 -7.78 -15.30
N ARG A 103 -2.55 -7.59 -15.61
CA ARG A 103 -1.62 -8.71 -15.83
C ARG A 103 -1.32 -9.47 -14.55
N ASN A 104 -1.19 -8.79 -13.43
CA ASN A 104 -0.77 -9.40 -12.16
C ASN A 104 -1.85 -10.32 -11.54
N ARG A 105 -3.10 -10.20 -12.01
CA ARG A 105 -4.19 -11.16 -11.76
C ARG A 105 -4.05 -12.49 -12.51
N GLN A 106 -3.20 -12.55 -13.54
CA GLN A 106 -2.98 -13.75 -14.36
C GLN A 106 -1.85 -14.60 -13.77
N HIS A 107 -1.82 -15.88 -14.12
CA HIS A 107 -0.75 -16.82 -13.75
C HIS A 107 -0.42 -16.80 -12.24
N ARG A 108 -1.45 -16.95 -11.41
CA ARG A 108 -1.35 -17.03 -9.94
C ARG A 108 -1.55 -18.48 -9.49
N PRO A 109 -0.51 -19.33 -9.49
CA PRO A 109 -0.66 -20.68 -8.98
C PRO A 109 -1.03 -20.64 -7.49
N GLU A 110 -2.03 -21.41 -7.08
CA GLU A 110 -2.41 -21.52 -5.67
C GLU A 110 -1.26 -22.10 -4.84
N PRO A 111 -1.08 -21.66 -3.58
CA PRO A 111 -0.27 -22.39 -2.63
C PRO A 111 -0.74 -23.84 -2.49
N ALA A 112 0.19 -24.74 -2.14
CA ALA A 112 -0.11 -26.16 -1.91
C ALA A 112 -0.90 -26.36 -0.60
N TRP A 113 -2.15 -25.93 -0.58
CA TRP A 113 -3.02 -25.89 0.59
C TRP A 113 -3.35 -27.28 1.16
N ASP A 114 -3.11 -28.33 0.40
CA ASP A 114 -3.31 -29.75 0.73
C ASP A 114 -2.05 -30.47 1.23
N ALA A 115 -0.88 -29.83 1.14
CA ALA A 115 0.37 -30.40 1.65
C ALA A 115 0.29 -30.69 3.17
N PRO A 116 1.07 -31.64 3.73
CA PRO A 116 1.13 -31.83 5.17
C PRO A 116 1.53 -30.54 5.92
N VAL A 117 0.86 -30.23 7.04
CA VAL A 117 1.23 -29.11 7.90
C VAL A 117 2.51 -29.48 8.66
N THR A 118 3.55 -28.65 8.54
CA THR A 118 4.86 -28.90 9.17
C THR A 118 5.17 -27.97 10.34
N LEU A 119 4.21 -27.13 10.75
CA LEU A 119 4.40 -26.19 11.87
C LEU A 119 4.25 -26.91 13.20
N ALA A 120 5.16 -26.61 14.12
CA ALA A 120 5.04 -27.08 15.50
C ALA A 120 3.82 -26.43 16.20
N PRO A 121 3.14 -27.12 17.14
CA PRO A 121 1.93 -26.62 17.78
C PRO A 121 2.09 -25.27 18.50
N ASP A 122 3.26 -25.03 19.10
CA ASP A 122 3.64 -23.79 19.79
C ASP A 122 3.77 -22.59 18.83
N VAL A 123 4.15 -22.83 17.57
CA VAL A 123 4.17 -21.83 16.50
C VAL A 123 2.79 -21.59 15.90
N MET A 124 2.01 -22.67 15.75
CA MET A 124 0.73 -22.62 15.05
C MET A 124 -0.28 -21.69 15.75
N ARG A 125 -0.43 -21.78 17.07
CA ARG A 125 -1.42 -20.98 17.81
C ARG A 125 -1.22 -19.46 17.68
N PRO A 126 -0.03 -18.88 17.95
CA PRO A 126 0.18 -17.45 17.75
C PRO A 126 0.13 -17.06 16.27
N LEU A 127 0.58 -17.93 15.35
CA LEU A 127 0.48 -17.68 13.92
C LEU A 127 -0.97 -17.54 13.45
N VAL A 128 -1.86 -18.46 13.83
CA VAL A 128 -3.28 -18.41 13.46
C VAL A 128 -3.89 -17.08 13.88
N LYS A 129 -3.72 -16.67 15.13
CA LYS A 129 -4.24 -15.37 15.63
C LYS A 129 -3.73 -14.18 14.83
N SER A 130 -2.46 -14.24 14.42
CA SER A 130 -1.81 -13.21 13.62
C SER A 130 -2.40 -13.17 12.20
N LEU A 131 -2.60 -14.34 11.57
CA LEU A 131 -3.20 -14.47 10.25
C LEU A 131 -4.67 -14.05 10.23
N GLU A 132 -5.45 -14.34 11.28
CA GLU A 132 -6.84 -13.88 11.40
C GLU A 132 -6.93 -12.34 11.38
N GLN A 133 -6.02 -11.67 12.09
CA GLN A 133 -5.96 -10.21 12.12
C GLN A 133 -5.47 -9.61 10.79
N PHE A 134 -4.46 -10.21 10.16
CA PHE A 134 -3.99 -9.79 8.84
C PHE A 134 -5.06 -10.01 7.76
N GLN A 135 -5.81 -11.11 7.83
CA GLN A 135 -6.91 -11.39 6.91
C GLN A 135 -7.96 -10.26 6.95
N LEU A 136 -8.30 -9.78 8.14
CA LEU A 136 -9.20 -8.65 8.32
C LEU A 136 -8.59 -7.33 7.77
N GLY A 137 -7.28 -7.12 7.97
CA GLY A 137 -6.55 -5.92 7.56
C GLY A 137 -6.32 -5.77 6.05
N ASP A 138 -5.88 -6.84 5.39
CA ASP A 138 -5.40 -6.84 4.00
C ASP A 138 -6.52 -6.97 2.96
N GLY A 139 -7.79 -6.73 3.34
CA GLY A 139 -8.92 -6.75 2.42
C GLY A 139 -10.12 -7.59 2.86
N GLY A 140 -10.06 -8.24 4.03
CA GLY A 140 -11.23 -8.85 4.68
C GLY A 140 -12.19 -7.80 5.26
N GLY A 141 -11.69 -6.60 5.53
CA GLY A 141 -12.44 -5.39 5.84
C GLY A 141 -12.86 -4.56 4.62
N PRO A 142 -13.11 -3.24 4.76
CA PRO A 142 -13.38 -2.37 3.61
C PRO A 142 -12.20 -2.31 2.64
N ALA A 143 -12.27 -3.12 1.59
CA ALA A 143 -11.38 -3.08 0.44
C ALA A 143 -11.77 -1.95 -0.52
N CYS A 144 -11.79 -0.73 0.00
CA CYS A 144 -12.00 0.50 -0.76
C CYS A 144 -11.40 1.69 -0.02
N LEU A 145 -11.29 2.83 -0.71
CA LEU A 145 -11.00 4.11 -0.03
C LEU A 145 -12.21 4.52 0.80
N ILE A 146 -12.01 4.72 2.10
CA ILE A 146 -13.08 5.04 3.05
C ILE A 146 -12.99 6.47 3.58
N ALA A 147 -11.97 7.24 3.19
CA ALA A 147 -11.88 8.64 3.54
C ALA A 147 -13.14 9.41 3.12
N TRP A 148 -13.57 10.34 3.96
CA TRP A 148 -14.77 11.18 3.72
C TRP A 148 -14.74 11.96 2.39
N ASN A 149 -13.56 12.18 1.81
CA ASN A 149 -13.38 12.85 0.50
C ASN A 149 -12.78 11.92 -0.57
N ALA A 150 -12.85 10.60 -0.40
CA ALA A 150 -12.32 9.62 -1.35
C ALA A 150 -12.90 9.77 -2.76
N GLU A 151 -14.18 10.11 -2.89
CA GLU A 151 -14.82 10.23 -4.20
C GLU A 151 -14.20 11.35 -5.05
N ARG A 152 -13.71 12.43 -4.43
CA ARG A 152 -12.99 13.49 -5.13
C ARG A 152 -11.75 12.95 -5.85
N LEU A 153 -11.06 11.99 -5.24
CA LEU A 153 -9.92 11.32 -5.85
C LEU A 153 -10.38 10.39 -6.98
N ARG A 154 -11.39 9.55 -6.72
CA ARG A 154 -11.90 8.56 -7.69
C ARG A 154 -12.41 9.24 -8.98
N ALA A 155 -12.98 10.44 -8.86
CA ALA A 155 -13.46 11.25 -9.97
C ALA A 155 -12.39 12.16 -10.60
N SER A 156 -11.13 12.16 -10.11
CA SER A 156 -10.12 13.16 -10.50
C SER A 156 -9.53 13.00 -11.90
N GLY A 157 -9.77 11.88 -12.58
CA GLY A 157 -9.27 11.65 -13.94
C GLY A 157 -9.79 10.36 -14.55
N VAL A 158 -9.75 10.29 -15.89
CA VAL A 158 -10.07 9.08 -16.64
C VAL A 158 -9.22 7.91 -16.15
N GLY A 159 -9.82 6.74 -15.95
CA GLY A 159 -9.15 5.54 -15.48
C GLY A 159 -8.81 5.50 -13.97
N THR A 160 -8.89 6.61 -13.24
CA THR A 160 -8.51 6.67 -11.81
C THR A 160 -9.37 5.74 -10.96
N ARG A 161 -10.70 5.76 -11.16
CA ARG A 161 -11.62 4.86 -10.44
C ARG A 161 -11.27 3.39 -10.71
N ALA A 162 -11.13 3.02 -11.98
CA ALA A 162 -10.80 1.65 -12.38
C ALA A 162 -9.45 1.19 -11.81
N LEU A 163 -8.47 2.10 -11.72
CA LEU A 163 -7.16 1.84 -11.14
C LEU A 163 -7.25 1.55 -9.64
N VAL A 164 -7.98 2.39 -8.89
CA VAL A 164 -8.23 2.16 -7.46
C VAL A 164 -8.98 0.85 -7.25
N ASP A 165 -9.99 0.55 -8.06
CA ASP A 165 -10.78 -0.68 -7.95
C ASP A 165 -9.95 -1.94 -8.23
N LEU A 166 -9.02 -1.87 -9.18
CA LEU A 166 -8.08 -2.96 -9.47
C LEU A 166 -7.06 -3.16 -8.34
N TRP A 167 -6.53 -2.07 -7.77
CA TRP A 167 -5.63 -2.17 -6.61
C TRP A 167 -6.32 -2.89 -5.44
N PHE A 168 -7.53 -2.45 -5.07
CA PHE A 168 -8.32 -3.12 -4.01
C PHE A 168 -8.85 -4.51 -4.41
N ALA A 169 -8.85 -4.87 -5.69
CA ALA A 169 -9.14 -6.25 -6.09
C ALA A 169 -7.98 -7.19 -5.76
N GLU A 170 -6.73 -6.71 -5.78
CA GLU A 170 -5.58 -7.49 -5.33
C GLU A 170 -5.53 -7.63 -3.80
N GLU A 171 -5.85 -6.56 -3.06
CA GLU A 171 -6.01 -6.65 -1.60
C GLU A 171 -7.03 -7.74 -1.22
N ARG A 172 -8.21 -7.75 -1.85
CA ARG A 172 -9.21 -8.81 -1.61
C ARG A 172 -8.67 -10.22 -1.90
N GLU A 173 -7.77 -10.34 -2.87
CA GLU A 173 -7.12 -11.62 -3.17
C GLU A 173 -6.09 -12.00 -2.10
N HIS A 174 -5.37 -11.05 -1.49
CA HIS A 174 -4.51 -11.30 -0.33
C HIS A 174 -5.35 -11.78 0.85
N ALA A 175 -6.47 -11.12 1.14
CA ALA A 175 -7.40 -11.55 2.18
C ALA A 175 -7.99 -12.95 1.92
N ARG A 176 -8.22 -13.33 0.66
CA ARG A 176 -8.64 -14.71 0.31
C ARG A 176 -7.54 -15.73 0.62
N LEU A 177 -6.29 -15.45 0.22
CA LEU A 177 -5.14 -16.31 0.50
C LEU A 177 -4.90 -16.46 2.00
N LEU A 178 -4.98 -15.36 2.76
CA LEU A 178 -4.90 -15.37 4.22
C LEU A 178 -6.05 -16.16 4.85
N GLY A 179 -7.27 -16.03 4.32
CA GLY A 179 -8.41 -16.84 4.75
C GLY A 179 -8.19 -18.34 4.55
N ALA A 180 -7.59 -18.74 3.43
CA ALA A 180 -7.20 -20.12 3.18
C ALA A 180 -6.14 -20.62 4.17
N ALA A 181 -5.14 -19.79 4.50
CA ALA A 181 -4.15 -20.12 5.51
C ALA A 181 -4.76 -20.22 6.92
N VAL A 182 -5.66 -19.31 7.29
CA VAL A 182 -6.42 -19.37 8.55
C VAL A 182 -7.19 -20.68 8.64
N ALA A 183 -7.94 -21.06 7.60
CA ALA A 183 -8.69 -22.31 7.57
C ALA A 183 -7.77 -23.55 7.67
N ARG A 184 -6.66 -23.57 6.91
CA ARG A 184 -5.67 -24.65 6.92
C ARG A 184 -5.09 -24.93 8.30
N PHE A 185 -4.87 -23.89 9.09
CA PHE A 185 -4.30 -24.00 10.44
C PHE A 185 -5.37 -24.04 11.56
N GLY A 186 -6.65 -24.24 11.21
CA GLY A 186 -7.75 -24.42 12.16
C GLY A 186 -8.26 -23.14 12.84
N GLY A 187 -7.98 -21.97 12.25
CA GLY A 187 -8.49 -20.68 12.70
C GLY A 187 -9.80 -20.27 12.03
N HIS A 188 -10.29 -19.08 12.40
CA HIS A 188 -11.53 -18.52 11.85
C HIS A 188 -11.36 -17.03 11.53
N CYS A 189 -11.85 -16.60 10.36
CA CYS A 189 -11.81 -15.19 9.99
C CYS A 189 -12.61 -14.34 10.99
N ILE A 190 -11.96 -13.32 11.57
CA ILE A 190 -12.57 -12.43 12.55
C ILE A 190 -13.25 -11.25 11.86
N ARG A 191 -14.28 -10.68 12.52
CA ARG A 191 -15.03 -9.53 12.00
C ARG A 191 -14.62 -8.18 12.58
N GLY A 192 -13.79 -8.19 13.62
CA GLY A 192 -13.39 -6.96 14.31
C GLY A 192 -12.18 -7.18 15.20
N HIS A 193 -11.35 -6.15 15.27
CA HIS A 193 -10.20 -6.05 16.16
C HIS A 193 -9.95 -4.57 16.46
N TRP A 194 -9.49 -4.24 17.67
CA TRP A 194 -9.33 -2.84 18.07
C TRP A 194 -8.34 -2.08 17.17
N SER A 195 -7.24 -2.73 16.77
CA SER A 195 -6.22 -2.12 15.90
C SER A 195 -6.77 -1.85 14.51
N PHE A 196 -7.65 -2.75 14.01
CA PHE A 196 -8.35 -2.59 12.75
C PHE A 196 -9.39 -1.45 12.81
N THR A 197 -10.11 -1.32 13.92
CA THR A 197 -11.01 -0.18 14.16
C THR A 197 -10.23 1.13 14.15
N ALA A 198 -9.09 1.20 14.86
CA ALA A 198 -8.22 2.38 14.86
C ALA A 198 -7.70 2.72 13.45
N PHE A 199 -7.24 1.71 12.70
CA PHE A 199 -6.83 1.84 11.31
C PHE A 199 -7.94 2.43 10.42
N CYS A 200 -9.17 1.92 10.54
CA CYS A 200 -10.32 2.44 9.80
C CYS A 200 -10.68 3.87 10.18
N LEU A 201 -10.65 4.22 11.48
CA LEU A 201 -10.96 5.57 11.95
C LEU A 201 -9.98 6.61 11.39
N VAL A 202 -8.67 6.31 11.45
CA VAL A 202 -7.62 7.20 10.91
C VAL A 202 -7.82 7.42 9.41
N ARG A 203 -8.09 6.35 8.64
CA ARG A 203 -8.34 6.42 7.19
C ARG A 203 -9.60 7.22 6.86
N LYS A 204 -10.70 6.95 7.58
CA LYS A 204 -12.02 7.56 7.30
C LYS A 204 -12.01 9.07 7.54
N TYR A 205 -11.44 9.53 8.66
CA TYR A 205 -11.52 10.93 9.07
C TYR A 205 -10.32 11.78 8.63
N GLY A 206 -9.15 11.16 8.38
CA GLY A 206 -7.93 11.87 7.95
C GLY A 206 -7.94 12.42 6.53
N GLY A 207 -8.94 12.04 5.73
CA GLY A 207 -9.02 12.39 4.31
C GLY A 207 -8.08 11.55 3.43
N VAL A 208 -8.32 11.57 2.13
CA VAL A 208 -7.75 10.62 1.18
C VAL A 208 -6.22 10.69 1.06
N ARG A 209 -5.61 11.86 1.33
CA ARG A 209 -4.14 11.98 1.35
C ARG A 209 -3.51 11.24 2.53
N LEU A 210 -4.12 11.34 3.71
CA LEU A 210 -3.67 10.59 4.88
C LEU A 210 -3.96 9.10 4.68
N GLU A 211 -5.15 8.74 4.21
CA GLU A 211 -5.49 7.34 3.90
C GLU A 211 -4.46 6.70 2.96
N LEU A 212 -4.12 7.35 1.83
CA LEU A 212 -3.10 6.83 0.91
C LEU A 212 -1.72 6.74 1.55
N THR A 213 -1.38 7.64 2.47
CA THR A 213 -0.09 7.59 3.20
C THR A 213 -0.08 6.41 4.15
N VAL A 214 -1.16 6.20 4.90
CA VAL A 214 -1.34 5.08 5.81
C VAL A 214 -1.29 3.75 5.06
N LEU A 215 -1.99 3.62 3.93
CA LEU A 215 -1.90 2.42 3.07
C LEU A 215 -0.47 2.16 2.60
N SER A 216 0.24 3.20 2.09
CA SER A 216 1.66 3.06 1.68
C SER A 216 2.53 2.53 2.83
N LEU A 217 2.33 3.02 4.05
CA LEU A 217 3.12 2.61 5.21
C LEU A 217 2.75 1.19 5.64
N THR A 218 1.48 0.84 5.57
CA THR A 218 1.02 -0.53 5.84
C THR A 218 1.66 -1.51 4.88
N GLU A 219 1.64 -1.27 3.55
CA GLU A 219 2.29 -2.12 2.53
C GLU A 219 3.81 -2.32 2.81
N ILE A 220 4.50 -1.23 3.17
CA ILE A 220 5.94 -1.29 3.49
C ILE A 220 6.20 -2.19 4.70
N VAL A 221 5.39 -2.05 5.76
CA VAL A 221 5.58 -2.79 7.01
C VAL A 221 5.06 -4.23 6.88
N SER A 222 3.93 -4.47 6.20
CA SER A 222 3.39 -5.80 5.91
C SER A 222 4.37 -6.60 5.06
N THR A 223 5.05 -5.97 4.10
CA THR A 223 6.14 -6.58 3.31
C THR A 223 7.23 -7.17 4.21
N VAL A 224 7.60 -6.48 5.30
CA VAL A 224 8.59 -7.01 6.26
C VAL A 224 8.01 -8.20 7.02
N TYR A 225 6.76 -8.12 7.48
CA TYR A 225 6.08 -9.23 8.12
C TYR A 225 6.06 -10.49 7.24
N TYR A 226 5.63 -10.38 5.98
CA TYR A 226 5.59 -11.50 5.06
C TYR A 226 6.97 -12.03 4.69
N ARG A 227 7.99 -11.16 4.61
CA ARG A 227 9.38 -11.60 4.43
C ARG A 227 9.88 -12.42 5.59
N LEU A 228 9.60 -12.01 6.82
CA LEU A 228 10.02 -12.73 8.03
C LEU A 228 9.28 -14.05 8.17
N LEU A 229 7.96 -14.07 7.96
CA LEU A 229 7.19 -15.32 7.93
C LEU A 229 7.70 -16.28 6.86
N ARG A 230 8.02 -15.79 5.65
CA ARG A 230 8.58 -16.64 4.59
C ARG A 230 9.99 -17.14 4.91
N ARG A 231 10.81 -16.32 5.55
CA ARG A 231 12.21 -16.63 5.88
C ARG A 231 12.28 -17.71 6.95
N HIS A 232 11.51 -17.53 8.02
CA HIS A 232 11.57 -18.33 9.24
C HIS A 232 10.50 -19.44 9.29
N GLY A 233 9.39 -19.30 8.55
CA GLY A 233 8.36 -20.32 8.45
C GLY A 233 8.80 -21.55 7.64
N ALA A 234 8.48 -22.74 8.16
CA ALA A 234 8.82 -24.02 7.55
C ALA A 234 7.73 -24.56 6.60
N ASP A 235 6.45 -24.20 6.81
CA ASP A 235 5.34 -24.74 6.02
C ASP A 235 5.35 -24.24 4.56
N VAL A 236 5.22 -25.18 3.63
CA VAL A 236 5.34 -24.92 2.18
C VAL A 236 4.19 -24.06 1.65
N ALA A 237 2.97 -24.23 2.16
CA ALA A 237 1.82 -23.46 1.76
C ALA A 237 1.94 -22.02 2.27
N LEU A 238 2.32 -21.85 3.54
CA LEU A 238 2.60 -20.53 4.14
C LEU A 238 3.66 -19.76 3.35
N ARG A 239 4.81 -20.39 3.05
CA ARG A 239 5.89 -19.74 2.28
C ARG A 239 5.43 -19.37 0.86
N SER A 240 4.60 -20.20 0.24
CA SER A 240 4.06 -19.96 -1.11
C SER A 240 3.04 -18.82 -1.11
N MET A 241 2.15 -18.77 -0.11
CA MET A 241 1.26 -17.63 0.13
C MET A 241 2.05 -16.34 0.30
N CYS A 242 3.02 -16.31 1.22
CA CYS A 242 3.84 -15.12 1.44
C CYS A 242 4.58 -14.71 0.17
N ARG A 243 5.04 -15.66 -0.67
CA ARG A 243 5.67 -15.34 -1.96
C ARG A 243 4.71 -14.63 -2.91
N LEU A 244 3.45 -15.08 -3.01
CA LEU A 244 2.44 -14.45 -3.86
C LEU A 244 2.09 -13.04 -3.38
N ILE A 245 1.88 -12.87 -2.07
CA ILE A 245 1.59 -11.56 -1.48
C ILE A 245 2.78 -10.61 -1.72
N LEU A 246 4.01 -11.05 -1.39
CA LEU A 246 5.22 -10.24 -1.61
C LEU A 246 5.47 -9.83 -3.07
N ARG A 247 5.02 -10.65 -4.04
CA ARG A 247 5.09 -10.31 -5.46
C ARG A 247 4.20 -9.12 -5.79
N ASP A 248 2.99 -9.09 -5.24
CA ASP A 248 2.01 -8.03 -5.46
C ASP A 248 2.42 -6.74 -4.72
N GLU A 249 2.86 -6.87 -3.47
CA GLU A 249 3.31 -5.77 -2.61
C GLU A 249 4.47 -4.98 -3.23
N ALA A 250 5.38 -5.65 -3.96
CA ALA A 250 6.43 -4.98 -4.70
C ALA A 250 5.86 -4.03 -5.78
N GLY A 251 4.78 -4.43 -6.44
CA GLY A 251 4.02 -3.61 -7.38
C GLY A 251 3.32 -2.44 -6.68
N HIS A 252 2.71 -2.68 -5.52
CA HIS A 252 2.00 -1.65 -4.76
C HIS A 252 2.93 -0.55 -4.26
N ILE A 253 4.06 -0.92 -3.66
CA ILE A 253 5.08 0.04 -3.21
C ILE A 253 5.59 0.87 -4.39
N ALA A 254 5.86 0.25 -5.54
CA ALA A 254 6.28 0.95 -6.74
C ALA A 254 5.18 1.89 -7.29
N PHE A 255 3.91 1.50 -7.21
CA PHE A 255 2.78 2.34 -7.56
C PHE A 255 2.65 3.56 -6.64
N HIS A 256 2.76 3.36 -5.32
CA HIS A 256 2.75 4.43 -4.34
C HIS A 256 3.87 5.44 -4.58
N ARG A 257 5.06 4.98 -4.96
CA ARG A 257 6.18 5.84 -5.36
C ARG A 257 5.90 6.60 -6.66
N ALA A 258 5.41 5.95 -7.71
CA ALA A 258 5.08 6.60 -8.98
C ALA A 258 4.01 7.69 -8.79
N ARG A 259 2.98 7.40 -7.99
CA ARG A 259 1.93 8.35 -7.63
C ARG A 259 2.49 9.54 -6.84
N LEU A 260 3.35 9.30 -5.85
CA LEU A 260 3.98 10.36 -5.06
C LEU A 260 4.89 11.24 -5.92
N ALA A 261 5.70 10.65 -6.80
CA ALA A 261 6.54 11.38 -7.74
C ALA A 261 5.71 12.29 -8.67
N GLY A 262 4.58 11.78 -9.19
CA GLY A 262 3.63 12.59 -9.96
C GLY A 262 3.00 13.73 -9.15
N ALA A 263 2.78 13.55 -7.84
CA ALA A 263 2.31 14.62 -6.96
C ALA A 263 3.38 15.70 -6.70
N VAL A 264 4.65 15.31 -6.56
CA VAL A 264 5.79 16.24 -6.40
C VAL A 264 6.01 17.03 -7.69
N GLY A 265 6.05 16.37 -8.85
CA GLY A 265 6.23 17.03 -10.15
C GLY A 265 5.11 18.02 -10.48
N ALA A 266 3.90 17.78 -9.98
CA ALA A 266 2.75 18.70 -10.08
C ALA A 266 2.72 19.78 -8.98
N GLY A 267 3.75 19.90 -8.14
CA GLY A 267 3.82 20.89 -7.05
C GLY A 267 2.85 20.65 -5.88
N ARG A 268 2.17 19.50 -5.81
CA ARG A 268 1.15 19.19 -4.80
C ARG A 268 1.72 18.66 -3.49
N THR A 269 2.97 18.22 -3.51
CA THR A 269 3.66 17.67 -2.33
C THR A 269 5.11 18.11 -2.38
N ARG A 270 5.66 18.46 -1.21
CA ARG A 270 7.08 18.80 -1.06
C ARG A 270 7.75 17.69 -0.25
N CYS A 271 8.62 16.93 -0.90
CA CYS A 271 9.40 15.87 -0.25
C CYS A 271 10.76 16.43 0.23
N GLY A 272 10.71 17.31 1.24
CA GLY A 272 11.91 17.78 1.95
C GLY A 272 12.14 17.02 3.24
N THR A 273 13.16 17.43 4.02
CA THR A 273 13.55 16.80 5.29
C THR A 273 12.37 16.63 6.25
N TRP A 274 11.52 17.65 6.38
CA TRP A 274 10.32 17.58 7.24
C TRP A 274 9.32 16.50 6.82
N TRP A 275 9.11 16.33 5.51
CA TRP A 275 8.23 15.30 4.99
C TRP A 275 8.83 13.91 5.25
N GLU A 276 10.13 13.76 5.01
CA GLU A 276 10.85 12.51 5.28
C GLU A 276 10.78 12.14 6.76
N THR A 277 11.10 13.06 7.67
CA THR A 277 11.03 12.83 9.12
C THR A 277 9.63 12.41 9.54
N ARG A 278 8.60 13.11 9.04
CA ARG A 278 7.20 12.74 9.30
C ARG A 278 6.86 11.35 8.76
N PHE A 279 7.27 11.04 7.54
CA PHE A 279 7.00 9.75 6.90
C PHE A 279 7.67 8.61 7.67
N ARG A 280 8.93 8.77 8.06
CA ARG A 280 9.66 7.81 8.90
C ARG A 280 9.02 7.64 10.27
N ALA A 281 8.62 8.73 10.93
CA ALA A 281 7.94 8.66 12.23
C ALA A 281 6.61 7.90 12.15
N LEU A 282 5.79 8.19 11.13
CA LEU A 282 4.55 7.45 10.89
C LEU A 282 4.81 5.98 10.53
N GLY A 283 5.86 5.69 9.76
CA GLY A 283 6.26 4.33 9.42
C GLY A 283 6.73 3.53 10.64
N LEU A 284 7.49 4.14 11.55
CA LEU A 284 7.85 3.53 12.82
C LEU A 284 6.62 3.29 13.70
N ALA A 285 5.68 4.24 13.76
CA ALA A 285 4.43 4.04 14.50
C ALA A 285 3.60 2.87 13.92
N ALA A 286 3.49 2.76 12.59
CA ALA A 286 2.84 1.63 11.92
C ALA A 286 3.57 0.30 12.21
N ALA A 287 4.90 0.31 12.18
CA ALA A 287 5.72 -0.85 12.52
C ALA A 287 5.56 -1.29 13.96
N THR A 288 5.48 -0.36 14.91
CA THR A 288 5.20 -0.67 16.31
C THR A 288 3.81 -1.23 16.51
N MET A 289 2.80 -0.66 15.85
CA MET A 289 1.45 -1.21 15.86
C MET A 289 1.44 -2.66 15.35
N LEU A 290 2.11 -2.94 14.23
CA LEU A 290 2.21 -4.29 13.69
C LEU A 290 2.98 -5.21 14.66
N TRP A 291 4.12 -4.77 15.19
CA TRP A 291 4.90 -5.55 16.14
C TRP A 291 4.08 -5.94 17.39
N VAL A 292 3.38 -5.00 18.02
CA VAL A 292 2.57 -5.27 19.22
C VAL A 292 1.52 -6.36 18.97
N ASN A 293 0.90 -6.37 17.80
CA ASN A 293 -0.15 -7.34 17.47
C ASN A 293 0.39 -8.69 16.97
N HIS A 294 1.57 -8.70 16.34
CA HIS A 294 2.04 -9.86 15.57
C HIS A 294 3.39 -10.43 16.04
N ALA A 295 4.06 -9.80 17.02
CA ALA A 295 5.30 -10.29 17.61
C ALA A 295 5.21 -11.74 18.12
N PRO A 296 4.14 -12.20 18.80
CA PRO A 296 4.06 -13.59 19.22
C PRO A 296 4.22 -14.59 18.07
N ALA A 297 3.61 -14.31 16.91
CA ALA A 297 3.71 -15.17 15.74
C ALA A 297 5.11 -15.13 15.12
N LEU A 298 5.66 -13.92 14.95
CA LEU A 298 7.00 -13.73 14.38
C LEU A 298 8.08 -14.36 15.25
N CYS A 299 8.01 -14.15 16.57
CA CYS A 299 8.94 -14.73 17.53
C CYS A 299 8.83 -16.26 17.58
N ALA A 300 7.61 -16.81 17.60
CA ALA A 300 7.43 -18.26 17.57
C ALA A 300 7.95 -18.88 16.27
N ALA A 301 7.83 -18.18 15.13
CA ALA A 301 8.42 -18.62 13.87
C ALA A 301 9.96 -18.54 13.86
N GLY A 302 10.60 -17.77 14.75
CA GLY A 302 12.06 -17.64 14.86
C GLY A 302 12.62 -16.24 14.53
N ALA A 303 11.77 -15.27 14.18
CA ALA A 303 12.19 -13.89 13.98
C ALA A 303 12.39 -13.16 15.33
N ASN A 304 12.99 -11.98 15.31
CA ASN A 304 13.14 -11.15 16.52
C ASN A 304 12.92 -9.65 16.26
N ARG A 305 12.80 -8.91 17.36
CA ARG A 305 12.50 -7.46 17.34
C ARG A 305 13.54 -6.66 16.57
N ALA A 306 14.83 -6.93 16.80
CA ALA A 306 15.91 -6.19 16.17
C ALA A 306 15.92 -6.41 14.65
N GLU A 307 15.71 -7.65 14.22
CA GLU A 307 15.55 -7.99 12.80
C GLU A 307 14.36 -7.24 12.18
N PHE A 308 13.19 -7.28 12.82
CA PHE A 308 11.99 -6.61 12.32
C PHE A 308 12.17 -5.11 12.11
N TYR A 309 12.61 -4.37 13.13
CA TYR A 309 12.78 -2.93 13.01
C TYR A 309 13.92 -2.54 12.07
N ARG A 310 14.98 -3.35 11.96
CA ARG A 310 16.04 -3.14 10.99
C ARG A 310 15.51 -3.26 9.55
N GLU A 311 14.77 -4.31 9.25
CA GLU A 311 14.17 -4.52 7.92
C GLU A 311 13.15 -3.43 7.58
N VAL A 312 12.31 -3.01 8.55
CA VAL A 312 11.41 -1.86 8.39
C VAL A 312 12.18 -0.58 8.08
N TRP A 313 13.25 -0.29 8.82
CA TRP A 313 14.06 0.90 8.58
C TRP A 313 14.70 0.89 7.20
N ILE A 314 15.17 -0.26 6.74
CA ILE A 314 15.70 -0.46 5.39
C ILE A 314 14.63 -0.18 4.34
N GLU A 315 13.43 -0.74 4.48
CA GLU A 315 12.35 -0.56 3.50
C GLU A 315 11.81 0.88 3.47
N LEU A 316 11.64 1.51 4.64
CA LEU A 316 11.31 2.94 4.72
C LEU A 316 12.40 3.79 4.05
N SER A 317 13.67 3.46 4.30
CA SER A 317 14.79 4.16 3.67
C SER A 317 14.80 3.93 2.16
N ARG A 318 14.53 2.72 1.66
CA ARG A 318 14.42 2.43 0.21
C ARG A 318 13.27 3.19 -0.44
N PHE A 319 12.14 3.32 0.24
CA PHE A 319 11.00 4.10 -0.24
C PHE A 319 11.37 5.58 -0.39
N VAL A 320 12.01 6.15 0.64
CA VAL A 320 12.39 7.58 0.70
C VAL A 320 13.60 7.90 -0.18
N MET A 321 14.67 7.10 -0.10
CA MET A 321 15.88 7.17 -0.92
C MET A 321 15.65 6.72 -2.35
N GLY A 322 14.41 6.44 -2.71
CA GLY A 322 13.95 6.31 -4.08
C GLY A 322 14.22 7.50 -5.01
N ARG A 323 15.18 8.38 -4.68
CA ARG A 323 16.07 9.13 -5.56
C ARG A 323 16.75 8.21 -6.58
N GLY A 324 15.95 7.80 -7.56
CA GLY A 324 16.36 7.27 -8.86
C GLY A 324 15.51 7.94 -9.94
N TRP A 325 15.40 9.27 -9.87
CA TRP A 325 14.55 10.13 -10.71
C TRP A 325 15.22 10.52 -12.06
N ARG A 326 16.46 10.11 -12.37
CA ARG A 326 17.04 10.17 -13.72
C ARG A 326 18.07 9.05 -13.92
N ALA A 327 18.13 8.50 -15.14
CA ALA A 327 19.19 7.63 -15.71
C ALA A 327 18.98 6.09 -15.81
N SER A 328 17.76 5.57 -15.96
CA SER A 328 17.61 4.16 -16.40
C SER A 328 16.49 3.86 -17.41
N ASP A 329 15.48 4.72 -17.53
CA ASP A 329 14.42 4.53 -18.55
C ASP A 329 14.81 5.04 -19.96
N GLU A 330 15.95 5.73 -20.12
CA GLU A 330 16.55 6.00 -21.43
C GLU A 330 17.61 4.95 -21.85
N ALA A 331 18.09 4.13 -20.91
CA ALA A 331 19.07 3.09 -21.19
C ALA A 331 18.42 1.72 -21.49
N ALA A 332 17.18 1.48 -21.03
CA ALA A 332 16.40 0.31 -21.41
C ALA A 332 15.61 0.50 -22.74
N ALA A 333 15.63 1.71 -23.32
CA ALA A 333 15.02 2.03 -24.61
C ALA A 333 16.00 2.07 -25.80
N ARG A 334 17.26 1.65 -25.59
CA ARG A 334 18.23 1.43 -26.67
C ARG A 334 18.73 -0.01 -26.64
N GLN A 335 18.06 -0.88 -27.38
CA GLN A 335 18.74 -2.05 -27.93
C GLN A 335 19.72 -1.59 -29.01
N PRO A 336 20.86 -2.28 -29.22
CA PRO A 336 21.77 -1.98 -30.30
C PRO A 336 21.05 -2.20 -31.63
N THR A 337 21.00 -1.14 -32.44
CA THR A 337 20.73 -1.26 -33.88
C THR A 337 21.78 -2.19 -34.46
N VAL A 338 21.39 -3.44 -34.76
CA VAL A 338 22.11 -4.26 -35.72
C VAL A 338 22.05 -3.49 -37.04
N SER A 339 23.20 -2.93 -37.42
CA SER A 339 23.41 -2.37 -38.76
C SER A 339 23.33 -3.53 -39.74
N GLY A 340 22.20 -3.65 -40.42
CA GLY A 340 22.01 -4.47 -41.61
C GLY A 340 21.36 -3.59 -42.66
N ALA A 341 22.09 -3.32 -43.74
CA ALA A 341 21.62 -2.57 -44.89
C ALA A 341 20.31 -3.14 -45.47
N PRO A 342 19.45 -2.33 -46.10
CA PRO A 342 18.20 -2.82 -46.68
C PRO A 342 18.48 -3.73 -47.88
N ILE A 343 18.07 -4.99 -47.77
CA ILE A 343 17.98 -5.93 -48.91
C ILE A 343 16.62 -5.69 -49.58
N PRO A 344 16.54 -5.46 -50.90
CA PRO A 344 15.29 -5.24 -51.59
C PRO A 344 14.41 -6.50 -51.60
N THR A 345 13.19 -6.36 -51.09
CA THR A 345 12.09 -7.33 -51.13
C THR A 345 11.58 -7.49 -52.56
N SER A 346 12.19 -8.38 -53.34
CA SER A 346 11.58 -8.89 -54.59
C SER A 346 11.83 -10.37 -54.88
N SER A 347 12.62 -11.09 -54.08
CA SER A 347 12.99 -12.49 -54.34
C SER A 347 12.44 -13.53 -53.36
N LEU A 348 11.89 -13.11 -52.20
CA LEU A 348 11.34 -14.03 -51.19
C LEU A 348 9.84 -14.33 -51.37
N GLN A 349 9.11 -13.52 -52.13
CA GLN A 349 7.71 -13.80 -52.49
C GLN A 349 7.60 -14.79 -53.66
N GLN A 350 8.59 -14.82 -54.57
CA GLN A 350 8.66 -15.80 -55.66
C GLN A 350 9.13 -17.20 -55.21
N ALA A 351 9.90 -17.30 -54.12
CA ALA A 351 10.39 -18.58 -53.61
C ALA A 351 9.35 -19.35 -52.77
N LEU A 352 8.36 -18.68 -52.18
CA LEU A 352 7.31 -19.32 -51.37
C LEU A 352 6.08 -19.78 -52.18
N GLU A 353 5.86 -19.24 -53.38
CA GLU A 353 4.78 -19.69 -54.29
C GLU A 353 5.15 -20.95 -55.10
N THR A 354 6.43 -21.31 -55.17
CA THR A 354 6.89 -22.49 -55.92
C THR A 354 6.92 -23.77 -55.08
N GLN A 355 6.82 -23.67 -53.74
CA GLN A 355 6.85 -24.82 -52.83
C GLN A 355 5.47 -25.28 -52.35
N SER A 356 4.41 -24.48 -52.53
CA SER A 356 3.03 -24.88 -52.18
C SER A 356 2.24 -25.56 -53.32
N ARG A 357 2.79 -25.59 -54.55
CA ARG A 357 2.18 -26.27 -55.71
C ARG A 357 2.69 -27.71 -55.95
N GLY A 358 3.60 -28.22 -55.12
CA GLY A 358 4.18 -29.57 -55.26
C GLY A 358 3.63 -30.65 -54.32
N CYS A 359 2.74 -30.31 -53.37
CA CYS A 359 2.32 -31.23 -52.30
C CYS A 359 0.79 -31.46 -52.22
N VAL A 360 0.06 -31.19 -53.31
CA VAL A 360 -1.38 -31.50 -53.47
C VAL A 360 -1.63 -32.35 -54.74
N GLN A 361 -0.62 -33.10 -55.18
CA GLN A 361 -0.73 -34.10 -56.25
C GLN A 361 -0.02 -35.39 -55.83
N ARG A 362 -0.54 -36.01 -54.76
CA ARG A 362 -0.41 -37.43 -54.41
C ARG A 362 -1.31 -37.62 -53.18
N PHE A 363 -2.26 -38.54 -53.27
CA PHE A 363 -3.42 -38.75 -52.36
C PHE A 363 -4.71 -38.00 -52.75
N THR A 364 -5.24 -38.32 -53.94
CA THR A 364 -6.68 -38.58 -54.17
C THR A 364 -6.79 -39.24 -55.55
N ALA A 365 -6.35 -40.48 -55.62
CA ALA A 365 -6.58 -41.37 -56.76
C ALA A 365 -6.89 -42.76 -56.19
N THR A 366 -8.10 -42.91 -55.65
CA THR A 366 -8.85 -44.17 -55.48
C THR A 366 -10.20 -43.84 -54.82
N ALA A 367 -11.28 -44.17 -55.55
CA ALA A 367 -12.71 -44.11 -55.22
C ALA A 367 -13.39 -42.73 -55.28
#